data_AF-Q0Q021-F1
#
_entry.id   AF-Q0Q021-F1
#
_cell.length_a   1.000
_cell.length_b   1.000
_cell.length_c   1.000
_cell.angle_alpha   90.00
_cell.angle_beta   90.00
_cell.angle_gamma   90.00
#
_symmetry.space_group_name_H-M   'P 1'
#
loop_
_entity.id
_entity.type
_entity.pdbx_description
1 polymer ?
#
loop_
_entity_poly.entity_id
_entity_poly.type
_entity_poly.pdbx_seq_one_letter_code
_entity_poly.pdbx_strand_id
1 'polypeptide(L)'
;VEDHTNEHIKDLVTPDMIDAGTVAVLVNAIYFKGSWKDKFLTGFTQNRPFHVTKDKTIEVPTMYRTGDYAYGESTELDAKLLEIPYEGEESSFLIVLPNNIDGIQALANKLKDFKVLERAQQNMQTTEVG
;
A
#
# COMPACT_ATOMS: atom_id res chain seq x y z
N VAL A 1 -13.91 -17.45 -6.94
CA VAL A 1 -13.11 -16.20 -6.82
C VAL A 1 -13.99 -15.08 -6.32
N GLU A 2 -15.10 -14.83 -7.01
CA GLU A 2 -16.12 -13.85 -6.59
C GLU A 2 -16.64 -14.13 -5.17
N ASP A 3 -16.99 -15.38 -4.88
CA ASP A 3 -17.48 -15.79 -3.54
C ASP A 3 -16.45 -15.64 -2.40
N HIS A 4 -15.15 -15.67 -2.73
CA HIS A 4 -14.07 -15.52 -1.74
C HIS A 4 -13.54 -14.08 -1.63
N THR A 5 -14.08 -13.15 -2.41
CA THR A 5 -13.63 -11.75 -2.46
C THR A 5 -14.76 -10.75 -2.20
N ASN A 6 -15.90 -11.22 -1.68
CA ASN A 6 -17.11 -10.43 -1.50
C ASN A 6 -17.49 -9.67 -2.78
N GLU A 7 -17.44 -10.34 -3.93
CA GLU A 7 -17.75 -9.78 -5.27
C GLU A 7 -16.86 -8.62 -5.75
N HIS A 8 -15.78 -8.28 -5.03
CA HIS A 8 -14.89 -7.17 -5.40
C HIS A 8 -13.89 -7.53 -6.51
N ILE A 9 -13.68 -8.82 -6.80
CA ILE A 9 -12.85 -9.30 -7.90
C ILE A 9 -13.73 -10.14 -8.82
N LYS A 10 -14.10 -9.55 -9.96
CA LYS A 10 -14.86 -10.19 -11.06
C LYS A 10 -13.93 -10.49 -12.23
N ASP A 11 -14.28 -11.50 -13.03
CA ASP A 11 -13.63 -11.83 -14.31
C ASP A 11 -12.12 -12.12 -14.25
N LEU A 12 -11.65 -12.86 -13.23
CA LEU A 12 -10.22 -13.17 -13.11
C LEU A 12 -9.71 -14.16 -14.18
N VAL A 13 -10.60 -14.91 -14.83
CA VAL A 13 -10.28 -15.80 -15.95
C VAL A 13 -11.34 -15.57 -17.01
N THR A 14 -10.92 -15.06 -18.17
CA THR A 14 -11.81 -14.86 -19.31
C THR A 14 -11.80 -16.11 -20.21
N PRO A 15 -12.90 -16.41 -20.93
CA PRO A 15 -13.04 -17.66 -21.70
C PRO A 15 -11.97 -17.90 -22.78
N ASP A 16 -11.31 -16.83 -23.22
CA ASP A 16 -10.17 -16.82 -24.16
C ASP A 16 -8.84 -17.26 -23.54
N MET A 17 -8.78 -17.43 -22.22
CA MET A 17 -7.56 -17.85 -21.49
C MET A 17 -7.49 -19.37 -21.25
N ILE A 18 -8.52 -20.14 -21.62
CA ILE A 18 -8.60 -21.59 -21.42
C ILE A 18 -8.77 -22.27 -22.77
N ASP A 19 -7.80 -23.12 -23.13
CA ASP A 19 -7.90 -24.01 -24.29
C ASP A 19 -8.02 -25.49 -23.87
N ALA A 20 -8.24 -26.37 -24.85
CA ALA A 20 -8.38 -27.81 -24.61
C ALA A 20 -7.11 -28.50 -24.06
N GLY A 21 -5.98 -27.79 -23.98
CA GLY A 21 -4.71 -28.27 -23.39
C GLY A 21 -4.46 -27.78 -21.97
N THR A 22 -5.34 -26.96 -21.40
CA THR A 22 -5.16 -26.37 -20.07
C THR A 22 -5.53 -27.38 -18.97
N VAL A 23 -4.52 -27.92 -18.28
CA VAL A 23 -4.68 -29.00 -17.27
C VAL A 23 -5.02 -28.45 -15.87
N ALA A 24 -4.60 -27.23 -15.53
CA ALA A 24 -4.96 -26.57 -14.27
C ALA A 24 -4.73 -25.05 -14.35
N VAL A 25 -5.56 -24.29 -13.64
CA VAL A 25 -5.40 -22.84 -13.44
C VAL A 25 -5.36 -22.58 -11.93
N LEU A 26 -4.26 -22.00 -11.43
CA LEU A 26 -4.15 -21.55 -10.04
C LEU A 26 -4.45 -20.07 -9.97
N VAL A 27 -5.57 -19.74 -9.33
CA VAL A 27 -6.01 -18.38 -9.08
C VAL A 27 -5.74 -18.03 -7.62
N ASN A 28 -4.98 -16.96 -7.38
CA ASN A 28 -4.85 -16.35 -6.05
C ASN A 28 -5.53 -14.98 -6.06
N ALA A 29 -6.56 -14.80 -5.23
CA ALA A 29 -7.26 -13.54 -5.07
C ALA A 29 -7.32 -13.23 -3.56
N ILE A 30 -6.66 -12.16 -3.14
CA ILE A 30 -6.61 -11.71 -1.75
C ILE A 30 -7.47 -10.46 -1.66
N TYR A 31 -8.56 -10.54 -0.89
CA TYR A 31 -9.38 -9.39 -0.52
C TYR A 31 -9.08 -9.02 0.93
N PHE A 32 -8.56 -7.81 1.14
CA PHE A 32 -8.24 -7.31 2.47
C PHE A 32 -9.06 -6.06 2.77
N LYS A 33 -9.87 -6.12 3.83
CA LYS A 33 -10.62 -4.97 4.38
C LYS A 33 -10.43 -4.94 5.91
N GLY A 34 -9.34 -4.33 6.34
CA GLY A 34 -9.06 -4.08 7.75
C GLY A 34 -9.70 -2.79 8.25
N SER A 35 -10.19 -2.80 9.49
CA SER A 35 -10.53 -1.57 10.23
C SER A 35 -9.26 -0.99 10.83
N TRP A 36 -8.98 0.30 10.61
CA TRP A 36 -7.87 0.98 11.31
C TRP A 36 -8.06 0.94 12.83
N LYS A 37 -6.96 0.81 13.60
CA LYS A 37 -6.99 0.93 15.08
C LYS A 37 -7.66 2.24 15.49
N ASP A 38 -7.12 3.35 14.98
CA ASP A 38 -7.77 4.65 15.04
C ASP A 38 -8.20 5.05 13.63
N LYS A 39 -9.47 5.42 13.48
CA LYS A 39 -10.07 5.69 12.17
C LYS A 39 -9.80 7.13 11.72
N PHE A 40 -9.66 7.32 10.41
CA PHE A 40 -9.71 8.65 9.81
C PHE A 40 -11.14 9.19 9.91
N LEU A 41 -11.30 10.41 10.43
CA LEU A 41 -12.61 11.05 10.46
C LEU A 41 -12.93 11.60 9.07
N THR A 42 -14.08 11.23 8.53
CA THR A 42 -14.51 11.61 7.18
C THR A 42 -14.59 13.13 6.98
N GLY A 43 -14.86 13.89 8.04
CA GLY A 43 -14.87 15.36 8.01
C GLY A 43 -13.51 16.02 7.78
N PHE A 44 -12.41 15.28 7.95
CA PHE A 44 -11.05 15.76 7.64
C PHE A 44 -10.56 15.29 6.25
N THR A 45 -11.33 14.47 5.54
CA THR A 45 -11.03 14.12 4.15
C THR A 45 -11.29 15.31 3.24
N GLN A 46 -10.28 15.73 2.49
CA GLN A 46 -10.37 16.86 1.57
C GLN A 46 -9.66 16.53 0.26
N ASN A 47 -10.10 17.14 -0.84
CA ASN A 47 -9.36 17.05 -2.10
C ASN A 47 -8.00 17.72 -1.92
N ARG A 48 -6.93 16.98 -2.21
CA ARG A 48 -5.56 17.48 -2.19
C ARG A 48 -4.82 17.05 -3.46
N PRO A 49 -3.78 17.81 -3.87
CA PRO A 49 -2.93 17.44 -4.99
C PRO A 49 -2.26 16.07 -4.81
N PHE A 50 -2.29 15.25 -5.84
CA PHE A 50 -1.54 14.00 -5.97
C PHE A 50 -0.73 14.02 -7.25
N HIS A 51 0.59 13.84 -7.13
CA HIS A 51 1.52 13.84 -8.25
C HIS A 51 1.56 12.45 -8.90
N VAL A 52 0.88 12.29 -10.04
CA VAL A 52 0.92 11.05 -10.83
C VAL A 52 2.27 10.91 -11.53
N THR A 53 2.80 12.04 -12.01
CA THR A 53 4.16 12.19 -12.54
C THR A 53 4.68 13.57 -12.15
N LYS A 54 5.93 13.90 -12.53
CA LYS A 54 6.50 15.25 -12.31
C LYS A 54 5.69 16.36 -12.98
N ASP A 55 5.06 16.07 -14.12
CA ASP A 55 4.34 17.04 -14.94
C ASP A 55 2.81 16.92 -14.81
N LYS A 56 2.31 15.91 -14.09
CA LYS A 56 0.88 15.64 -13.95
C LYS A 56 0.46 15.53 -12.50
N THR A 57 -0.39 16.47 -12.09
CA THR A 57 -1.03 16.50 -10.78
C THR A 57 -2.55 16.41 -10.94
N ILE A 58 -3.19 15.65 -10.07
CA ILE A 58 -4.66 15.53 -9.98
C ILE A 58 -5.12 15.81 -8.56
N GLU A 59 -6.37 16.21 -8.38
CA GLU A 59 -6.98 16.32 -7.05
C GLU A 59 -7.62 14.98 -6.66
N VAL A 60 -7.29 14.48 -5.47
CA VAL A 60 -7.87 13.25 -4.92
C VAL A 60 -8.38 13.46 -3.49
N PRO A 61 -9.48 12.81 -3.07
CA PRO A 61 -9.90 12.81 -1.67
C PRO A 61 -8.81 12.18 -0.80
N THR A 62 -8.12 12.99 -0.02
CA THR A 62 -7.02 12.58 0.84
C THR A 62 -7.49 12.56 2.28
N MET A 63 -7.39 11.41 2.93
CA MET A 63 -7.68 11.25 4.36
C MET A 63 -6.58 11.94 5.18
N TYR A 64 -6.94 12.49 6.34
CA TYR A 64 -6.00 13.19 7.21
C TYR A 64 -6.22 12.81 8.68
N ARG A 65 -5.13 12.53 9.39
CA ARG A 65 -5.09 12.32 10.84
C ARG A 65 -3.66 12.51 11.34
N THR A 66 -3.52 13.20 12.46
CA THR A 66 -2.27 13.25 13.23
C THR A 66 -2.31 12.20 14.34
N GLY A 67 -1.19 11.53 14.60
CA GLY A 67 -1.06 10.59 15.71
C GLY A 67 0.32 9.94 15.77
N ASP A 68 0.53 9.09 16.78
CA ASP A 68 1.76 8.34 16.94
C ASP A 68 1.78 7.10 16.04
N TYR A 69 2.80 6.98 15.21
CA TYR A 69 3.00 5.84 14.32
C TYR A 69 4.46 5.41 14.33
N ALA A 70 4.72 4.15 13.99
CA ALA A 70 6.07 3.77 13.61
C ALA A 70 6.38 4.44 12.26
N TYR A 71 7.43 5.26 12.26
CA TYR A 71 7.90 6.01 11.10
C TYR A 71 9.41 5.89 11.00
N GLY A 72 9.93 5.96 9.77
CA GLY A 72 11.37 5.98 9.54
C GLY A 72 11.71 6.50 8.16
N GLU A 73 12.97 6.88 7.98
CA GLU A 73 13.51 7.26 6.68
C GLU A 73 14.65 6.31 6.33
N SER A 74 14.61 5.77 5.11
CA SER A 74 15.64 4.87 4.60
C SER A 74 16.44 5.54 3.52
N THR A 75 17.70 5.85 3.83
CA THR A 75 18.67 6.35 2.84
C THR A 75 18.93 5.31 1.75
N GLU A 76 18.96 4.02 2.11
CA GLU A 76 19.16 2.93 1.15
C GLU A 76 17.99 2.86 0.15
N LEU A 77 16.74 2.98 0.62
CA LEU A 77 15.56 3.01 -0.25
C LEU A 77 15.34 4.36 -0.94
N ASP A 78 15.87 5.45 -0.40
CA ASP A 78 15.49 6.83 -0.74
C ASP A 78 13.97 7.05 -0.56
N ALA A 79 13.47 6.65 0.61
CA ALA A 79 12.05 6.62 0.92
C ALA A 79 11.76 6.86 2.40
N LYS A 80 10.53 7.29 2.67
CA LYS A 80 9.91 7.36 3.99
C LYS A 80 9.03 6.13 4.21
N LEU A 81 8.98 5.66 5.44
CA LEU A 81 8.18 4.52 5.85
C LEU A 81 7.19 4.97 6.92
N LEU A 82 5.95 4.52 6.80
CA LEU A 82 4.89 4.76 7.78
C LEU A 82 4.09 3.47 7.98
N GLU A 83 3.94 3.05 9.24
CA GLU A 83 3.15 1.87 9.59
C GLU A 83 1.87 2.28 10.33
N ILE A 84 0.71 1.89 9.78
CA ILE A 84 -0.61 2.22 10.32
C ILE A 84 -1.26 0.93 10.84
N PRO A 85 -1.47 0.77 12.16
CA PRO A 85 -2.04 -0.45 12.71
C PRO A 85 -3.54 -0.60 12.39
N TYR A 86 -3.97 -1.84 12.18
CA TYR A 86 -5.38 -2.22 12.18
C TYR A 86 -5.88 -2.49 13.60
N GLU A 87 -7.20 -2.57 13.74
CA GLU A 87 -7.88 -2.96 14.97
C GLU A 87 -7.34 -4.31 15.49
N GLY A 88 -7.10 -4.39 16.79
CA GLY A 88 -6.48 -5.56 17.42
C GLY A 88 -4.94 -5.61 17.35
N GLU A 89 -4.30 -4.75 16.55
CA GLU A 89 -2.83 -4.59 16.48
C GLU A 89 -2.04 -5.84 16.04
N GLU A 90 -2.73 -6.89 15.58
CA GLU A 90 -2.12 -8.10 15.02
C GLU A 90 -1.64 -7.91 13.58
N SER A 91 -2.03 -6.81 12.93
CA SER A 91 -1.68 -6.48 11.55
C SER A 91 -1.59 -4.98 11.36
N SER A 92 -0.79 -4.56 10.38
CA SER A 92 -0.58 -3.16 10.04
C SER A 92 -0.43 -2.96 8.53
N PHE A 93 -0.63 -1.72 8.09
CA PHE A 93 -0.39 -1.29 6.73
C PHE A 93 0.92 -0.50 6.66
N LEU A 94 1.92 -1.06 5.99
CA LEU A 94 3.20 -0.40 5.75
C LEU A 94 3.17 0.38 4.43
N ILE A 95 3.37 1.69 4.51
CA ILE A 95 3.53 2.57 3.36
C ILE A 95 5.02 2.86 3.20
N VAL A 96 5.54 2.67 1.98
CA VAL A 96 6.90 3.07 1.61
C VAL A 96 6.80 4.10 0.49
N LEU A 97 7.03 5.36 0.84
CA LEU A 97 6.86 6.52 -0.04
C LEU A 97 8.23 7.01 -0.53
N PRO A 98 8.55 6.94 -1.83
CA PRO A 98 9.82 7.46 -2.33
C PRO A 98 9.92 8.97 -2.13
N ASN A 99 11.12 9.48 -1.87
CA ASN A 99 11.35 10.91 -1.67
C ASN A 99 11.18 11.73 -2.96
N ASN A 100 11.32 11.09 -4.12
CA ASN A 100 11.16 11.72 -5.44
C ASN A 100 9.87 11.25 -6.13
N ILE A 101 9.19 12.17 -6.83
CA ILE A 101 7.92 11.93 -7.54
C ILE A 101 8.07 10.80 -8.58
N ASP A 102 9.21 10.70 -9.26
CA ASP A 102 9.51 9.63 -10.22
C ASP A 102 10.29 8.45 -9.62
N GLY A 103 10.43 8.40 -8.28
CA GLY A 103 11.24 7.42 -7.56
C GLY A 103 10.63 6.02 -7.49
N ILE A 104 9.36 5.83 -7.87
CA ILE A 104 8.63 4.57 -7.67
C ILE A 104 9.30 3.36 -8.35
N GLN A 105 9.86 3.54 -9.55
CA GLN A 105 10.52 2.47 -10.29
C GLN A 105 11.85 2.07 -9.65
N ALA A 106 12.62 3.05 -9.15
CA ALA A 106 13.87 2.81 -8.44
C ALA A 106 13.61 2.11 -7.10
N LEU A 107 12.60 2.56 -6.37
CA LEU A 107 12.14 1.94 -5.12
C LEU A 107 11.73 0.48 -5.35
N ALA A 108 10.87 0.22 -6.35
CA ALA A 108 10.43 -1.13 -6.69
C ALA A 108 11.59 -2.07 -7.04
N ASN A 109 12.65 -1.55 -7.69
CA ASN A 109 13.85 -2.33 -7.98
C ASN A 109 14.65 -2.67 -6.71
N LYS A 110 14.77 -1.74 -5.77
CA LYS A 110 15.46 -1.98 -4.48
C LYS A 110 14.70 -2.99 -3.62
N LEU A 111 13.37 -2.94 -3.61
CA LEU A 111 12.50 -3.85 -2.85
C LEU A 111 12.52 -5.31 -3.35
N LYS A 112 13.17 -5.60 -4.49
CA LYS A 112 13.44 -6.99 -4.90
C LYS A 112 14.36 -7.70 -3.92
N ASP A 113 15.25 -6.98 -3.23
CA ASP A 113 15.96 -7.49 -2.07
C ASP A 113 15.15 -7.18 -0.81
N PHE A 114 14.37 -8.16 -0.36
CA PHE A 114 13.50 -8.03 0.82
C PHE A 114 14.28 -7.63 2.09
N LYS A 115 15.57 -7.96 2.18
CA LYS A 115 16.40 -7.60 3.33
C LYS A 115 16.55 -6.09 3.48
N VAL A 116 16.44 -5.32 2.39
CA VAL A 116 16.48 -3.86 2.43
C VAL A 116 15.26 -3.32 3.17
N LEU A 117 14.10 -3.92 2.93
CA LEU A 117 12.86 -3.54 3.62
C LEU A 117 12.92 -3.91 5.10
N GLU A 118 13.39 -5.12 5.43
CA GLU A 118 13.55 -5.55 6.83
C GLU A 118 14.46 -4.61 7.62
N ARG A 119 15.62 -4.23 7.04
CA ARG A 119 16.52 -3.24 7.65
C ARG A 119 15.85 -1.89 7.84
N ALA A 120 15.08 -1.43 6.87
CA ALA A 120 14.37 -0.16 6.96
C ALA A 120 13.32 -0.19 8.07
N GLN A 121 12.56 -1.28 8.21
CA GLN A 121 11.57 -1.47 9.27
C GLN A 121 12.19 -1.54 10.66
N GLN A 122 13.32 -2.23 10.83
CA GLN A 122 14.03 -2.31 12.11
C GLN A 122 14.50 -0.94 12.64
N ASN A 123 14.68 0.03 11.75
CA ASN A 123 15.10 1.38 12.11
C ASN A 123 13.93 2.36 12.36
N MET A 124 12.68 1.93 12.16
CA MET A 124 11.51 2.76 12.43
C MET A 124 11.35 3.00 13.93
N GLN A 125 10.85 4.18 14.29
CA GLN A 125 10.60 4.59 15.68
C GLN A 125 9.20 5.19 15.78
N THR A 126 8.56 5.03 16.93
CA THR A 126 7.28 5.68 17.20
C THR A 126 7.47 7.19 17.32
N THR A 127 6.76 7.95 16.49
CA THR A 127 6.75 9.41 16.52
C THR A 127 5.42 9.96 16.03
N GLU A 128 5.10 11.19 16.41
CA GLU A 128 3.91 11.88 15.95
C GLU A 128 4.05 12.25 14.46
N VAL A 129 3.13 11.77 13.64
CA VAL A 129 3.05 12.06 12.20
C VAL A 129 1.68 12.66 11.91
N GLY A 130 1.65 13.78 11.16
CA GLY A 130 0.45 14.53 10.80
C GLY A 130 0.62 15.27 9.49
#